data_AF-A0A949YC33-F1
#
_entry.id   AF-A0A949YC33-F1
#
_cell.length_a   1.000
_cell.length_b   1.000
_cell.length_c   1.000
_cell.angle_alpha   90.00
_cell.angle_beta   90.00
_cell.angle_gamma   90.00
#
_symmetry.space_group_name_H-M   'P 1'
#
loop_
_entity.id
_entity.type
_entity.pdbx_description
1 polymer ?
#
loop_
_entity_poly.entity_id
_entity_poly.type
_entity_poly.pdbx_seq_one_letter_code
_entity_poly.pdbx_strand_id
1 'polypeptide(L)' 'ILDGHKDIPHDLIVPYLAFDQDNFEAALATIPKGGVASHEYTLEEAKAAIEANTKK' A
#
# COMPACT_ATOMS: atom_id res chain seq x y z
N ILE A 1 -10.16 10.30 15.03
CA ILE A 1 -11.30 11.16 14.64
C ILE A 1 -11.16 11.41 13.14
N LEU A 2 -12.23 11.27 12.37
CA LEU A 2 -12.20 11.53 10.93
C LEU A 2 -12.17 13.05 10.68
N ASP A 3 -11.37 13.49 9.71
CA ASP A 3 -11.12 14.91 9.40
C ASP A 3 -12.19 15.53 8.48
N GLY A 4 -13.06 14.71 7.87
CA GLY A 4 -14.22 15.17 7.12
C GLY A 4 -13.93 15.59 5.67
N HIS A 5 -12.75 15.25 5.14
CA HIS A 5 -12.39 15.48 3.75
C HIS A 5 -13.36 14.78 2.79
N LYS A 6 -13.83 15.50 1.77
CA LYS A 6 -14.83 15.02 0.78
C LYS A 6 -14.26 14.86 -0.63
N ASP A 7 -13.03 15.31 -0.83
CA ASP A 7 -12.27 15.31 -2.07
C ASP A 7 -11.45 14.04 -2.27
N ILE A 8 -11.60 13.05 -1.38
CA ILE A 8 -10.93 11.75 -1.49
C ILE A 8 -11.49 11.00 -2.71
N PRO A 9 -10.64 10.59 -3.67
CA PRO A 9 -11.08 9.80 -4.80
C PRO A 9 -11.63 8.46 -4.32
N HIS A 10 -12.75 8.04 -4.90
CA HIS A 10 -13.41 6.76 -4.56
C HIS A 10 -12.65 5.56 -5.13
N ASP A 11 -11.87 5.80 -6.19
CA ASP A 11 -10.97 4.83 -6.78
C ASP A 11 -9.53 5.19 -6.42
N LEU A 12 -8.85 4.29 -5.71
CA LEU A 12 -7.45 4.44 -5.31
C LEU A 12 -6.62 3.31 -5.93
N ILE A 13 -5.57 3.67 -6.64
CA ILE A 13 -4.49 2.77 -7.02
C ILE A 13 -3.43 2.85 -5.94
N VAL A 14 -3.42 1.86 -5.07
CA VAL A 14 -2.33 1.66 -4.11
C VAL A 14 -1.24 0.81 -4.75
N PRO A 15 0.05 1.13 -4.55
CA PRO A 15 1.14 0.30 -5.05
C PRO A 15 0.99 -1.09 -4.45
N TYR A 16 0.80 -2.07 -5.33
CA TYR A 16 0.64 -3.45 -4.91
C TYR A 16 1.96 -3.99 -4.40
N LEU A 17 1.90 -4.94 -3.47
CA LEU A 17 3.03 -5.74 -3.06
C LEU A 17 3.38 -6.69 -4.23
N ALA A 18 4.16 -6.18 -5.18
CA ALA A 18 4.53 -6.89 -6.40
C ALA A 18 5.79 -7.70 -6.16
N PHE A 19 5.71 -8.99 -6.46
CA PHE A 19 6.85 -9.90 -6.48
C PHE A 19 7.09 -10.41 -7.88
N ASP A 20 8.36 -10.50 -8.25
CA ASP A 20 8.83 -11.16 -9.46
C ASP A 20 9.88 -12.21 -9.07
N GLN A 21 10.37 -12.93 -10.08
CA GLN A 21 11.34 -13.99 -9.85
C GLN A 21 12.67 -13.45 -9.27
N ASP A 22 12.99 -12.19 -9.51
CA ASP A 22 14.24 -11.56 -9.11
C ASP A 22 14.21 -11.15 -7.62
N ASN A 23 13.03 -10.75 -7.11
CA ASN A 23 12.88 -10.26 -5.73
C ASN A 23 12.23 -11.26 -4.75
N PHE A 24 11.74 -12.40 -5.23
CA PHE A 24 11.01 -13.37 -4.43
C PHE A 24 11.78 -13.90 -3.21
N GLU A 25 13.04 -14.31 -3.40
CA GLU A 25 13.83 -14.92 -2.31
C GLU A 25 14.10 -13.94 -1.16
N ALA A 26 14.34 -12.67 -1.48
CA ALA A 26 14.54 -11.63 -0.49
C ALA A 26 13.26 -11.36 0.32
N ALA A 27 12.12 -11.33 -0.38
CA ALA A 27 10.82 -11.14 0.26
C ALA A 27 10.41 -12.32 1.14
N LEU A 28 10.66 -13.55 0.69
CA LEU A 28 10.30 -14.78 1.39
C LEU A 28 10.89 -14.85 2.81
N ALA A 29 12.10 -14.31 2.99
CA ALA A 29 12.76 -14.25 4.30
C ALA A 29 11.99 -13.42 5.35
N THR A 30 11.16 -12.48 4.91
CA THR A 30 10.34 -11.62 5.78
C THR A 30 8.94 -12.14 6.03
N ILE A 31 8.52 -13.19 5.31
CA ILE A 31 7.17 -13.73 5.36
C ILE A 31 7.13 -14.92 6.34
N PRO A 32 6.23 -14.91 7.34
CA PRO A 32 6.05 -16.04 8.23
C PRO A 32 5.68 -17.31 7.46
N LYS A 33 6.21 -18.47 7.88
CA LYS A 33 5.89 -19.75 7.23
C LYS A 33 4.38 -20.02 7.27
N GLY A 34 3.78 -20.23 6.09
CA GLY A 34 2.34 -20.43 5.93
C GLY A 34 1.51 -19.14 6.00
N GLY A 35 2.16 -17.99 6.09
CA GLY A 35 1.55 -16.67 6.06
C GLY A 35 1.43 -16.12 4.63
N VAL A 36 0.83 -14.92 4.56
CA VAL A 36 0.72 -14.14 3.33
C VAL A 36 1.56 -12.88 3.51
N ALA A 37 2.16 -12.41 2.42
CA ALA A 37 2.88 -11.15 2.40
C ALA A 37 1.89 -9.98 2.56
N SER A 38 2.15 -9.12 3.54
CA SER A 38 1.30 -7.97 3.86
C SER A 38 2.17 -6.72 3.95
N HIS A 39 1.59 -5.57 3.59
CA HIS A 39 2.19 -4.26 3.83
C HIS A 39 1.29 -3.46 4.76
N GLU A 40 1.83 -3.05 5.89
CA GLU A 40 1.15 -2.14 6.81
C GLU A 40 1.55 -0.71 6.47
N TYR A 41 0.56 0.12 6.14
CA TYR A 41 0.78 1.52 5.81
C TYR A 41 0.71 2.38 7.07
N THR A 42 1.69 3.26 7.23
CA THR A 42 1.61 4.36 8.18
C THR A 42 0.60 5.41 7.70
N LEU A 43 0.17 6.28 8.61
CA LEU A 43 -0.75 7.38 8.28
C LEU A 43 -0.19 8.29 7.17
N GLU A 44 1.12 8.55 7.18
CA GLU A 44 1.75 9.43 6.19
C GLU A 44 1.82 8.77 4.80
N GLU A 45 2.11 7.47 4.73
CA GLU A 45 2.09 6.73 3.47
C GLU A 45 0.68 6.62 2.88
N ALA A 46 -0.33 6.44 3.74
CA ALA A 46 -1.73 6.44 3.30
C ALA A 46 -2.14 7.80 2.71
N LYS A 47 -1.76 8.91 3.35
CA LYS A 47 -2.00 10.27 2.80
C LYS A 47 -1.29 10.48 1.46
N ALA A 48 -0.03 10.06 1.36
CA ALA A 48 0.73 10.16 0.11
C ALA A 48 0.08 9.35 -1.02
N ALA A 49 -0.42 8.15 -0.73
CA ALA A 49 -1.14 7.34 -1.70
C ALA A 49 -2.45 8.01 -2.16
N ILE A 50 -3.20 8.64 -1.25
CA ILE A 50 -4.39 9.42 -1.59
C ILE A 50 -4.02 10.59 -2.49
N GLU A 51 -3.01 11.38 -2.13
CA GLU A 51 -2.56 12.54 -2.92
C GLU A 51 -2.14 12.14 -4.34
N ALA A 52 -1.42 11.02 -4.48
CA ALA A 52 -1.00 10.49 -5.78
C ALA A 52 -2.18 10.08 -6.69
N ASN A 53 -3.34 9.76 -6.10
CA ASN A 53 -4.55 9.37 -6.81
C ASN A 53 -5.55 10.52 -7.02
N THR A 54 -5.36 11.65 -6.34
CA THR A 54 -6.18 12.84 -6.53
C THR A 54 -5.87 13.47 -7.89
N LYS A 55 -6.87 13.51 -8.78
CA LYS A 55 -6.76 14.15 -10.10
C LYS A 55 -6.52 15.65 -9.91
N LYS A 56 -5.45 16.18 -10.54
CA LYS A 56 -5.20 17.63 -10.65
C LYS A 56 -6.26 18.32 -11.50
#